data_AF-A0A3B9TP75-F1
#
_entry.id   AF-A0A3B9TP75-F1
#
_cell.length_a   1.000
_cell.length_b   1.000
_cell.length_c   1.000
_cell.angle_alpha   90.00
_cell.angle_beta   90.00
_cell.angle_gamma   90.00
#
_symmetry.space_group_name_H-M   'P 1'
#
loop_
_entity.id
_entity.type
_entity.pdbx_description
1 polymer ?
#
loop_
_entity_poly.entity_id
_entity_poly.type
_entity_poly.pdbx_seq_one_letter_code
_entity_poly.pdbx_strand_id
1 'polypeptide(L)' 'MLIVACQMCGETVILPGTPDSDGIARVSWTCKSCGVSQVLQLSVSSDGRANLRKIVGGMSFCEETVASSKDKR' A
#
# COMPACT_ATOMS: atom_id res chain seq x y z
N MET A 1 -13.30 3.26 0.15
CA MET A 1 -12.76 2.68 -1.09
C MET A 1 -11.25 2.68 -0.98
N LEU A 2 -10.59 1.58 -1.34
CA LEU A 2 -9.12 1.46 -1.33
C LEU A 2 -8.61 1.41 -2.77
N ILE A 3 -7.59 2.21 -3.07
CA ILE A 3 -6.87 2.15 -4.35
C ILE A 3 -5.53 1.48 -4.05
N VAL A 4 -5.36 0.24 -4.48
CA VAL A 4 -4.18 -0.59 -4.16
C VAL A 4 -3.48 -1.03 -5.44
N ALA A 5 -2.18 -1.27 -5.39
CA ALA A 5 -1.45 -1.92 -6.48
C ALA A 5 -1.02 -3.35 -6.09
N CYS A 6 -1.03 -4.24 -7.08
CA CYS A 6 -0.46 -5.57 -6.93
C CYS A 6 1.04 -5.46 -6.62
N GLN A 7 1.45 -6.07 -5.51
CA GLN A 7 2.84 -6.10 -5.04
C GLN A 7 3.78 -6.89 -5.95
N MET A 8 3.22 -7.66 -6.90
CA MET A 8 3.99 -8.47 -7.84
C MET A 8 4.13 -7.84 -9.22
N CYS A 9 3.04 -7.30 -9.79
CA CYS A 9 3.06 -6.75 -11.15
C CYS A 9 2.71 -5.25 -11.25
N GLY A 10 2.38 -4.59 -10.13
CA GLY A 10 2.04 -3.17 -10.09
C GLY A 10 0.62 -2.83 -10.58
N GLU A 11 -0.17 -3.82 -11.03
CA GLU A 11 -1.54 -3.59 -11.51
C GLU A 11 -2.40 -2.93 -10.42
N THR A 12 -3.05 -1.82 -10.75
CA THR A 12 -3.84 -1.06 -9.78
C THR A 12 -5.32 -1.47 -9.82
N VAL A 13 -5.93 -1.64 -8.64
CA VAL A 13 -7.34 -2.02 -8.51
C VAL A 13 -8.02 -1.20 -7.42
N ILE A 14 -9.32 -0.96 -7.60
CA ILE A 14 -10.18 -0.32 -6.62
C ILE A 14 -10.95 -1.40 -5.88
N LEU A 15 -10.81 -1.43 -4.55
CA LEU A 15 -11.43 -2.40 -3.67
C LEU A 15 -12.39 -1.72 -2.68
N PRO A 16 -13.43 -2.43 -2.20
CA PRO A 16 -14.22 -1.98 -1.07
C PRO A 16 -13.29 -1.77 0.13
N GLY A 17 -13.53 -0.68 0.87
CA GLY A 17 -12.55 -0.11 1.79
C GLY A 17 -13.15 0.44 3.05
N THR A 18 -14.07 -0.31 3.64
CA THR A 18 -14.68 0.05 4.92
C THR A 18 -13.74 -0.41 6.03
N PRO A 19 -13.27 0.49 6.90
CA PRO A 19 -12.47 0.08 8.06
C PRO A 19 -13.32 -0.65 9.09
N ASP A 20 -12.70 -1.60 9.78
CA ASP A 20 -13.27 -2.29 10.93
C ASP A 20 -13.37 -1.34 12.15
N SER A 21 -13.95 -1.82 13.25
CA SER A 21 -14.13 -1.05 14.49
C SER A 21 -12.82 -0.60 15.16
N ASP A 22 -11.69 -1.21 14.78
CA ASP A 22 -10.34 -0.85 15.20
C ASP A 22 -9.69 0.22 14.29
N GLY A 23 -10.41 0.74 13.29
CA GLY A 23 -9.90 1.70 12.32
C GLY A 23 -8.99 1.08 11.25
N ILE A 24 -9.01 -0.25 11.11
CA ILE A 24 -8.17 -0.98 10.16
C ILE A 24 -9.03 -1.52 9.03
N ALA A 25 -8.68 -1.22 7.78
CA ALA A 25 -9.26 -1.86 6.62
C ALA A 25 -8.43 -3.09 6.25
N ARG A 26 -9.09 -4.25 6.22
CA ARG A 26 -8.51 -5.53 5.79
C ARG A 26 -9.14 -5.95 4.48
N VAL A 27 -8.32 -6.31 3.49
CA VAL A 27 -8.81 -6.79 2.21
C VAL A 27 -7.94 -7.90 1.68
N SER A 28 -8.59 -8.92 1.11
CA SER A 28 -7.94 -9.95 0.32
C SER A 28 -8.45 -9.90 -1.11
N TRP A 29 -7.56 -10.04 -2.08
CA TRP A 29 -7.94 -10.14 -3.49
C TRP A 29 -6.91 -10.95 -4.28
N THR A 30 -7.35 -11.50 -5.41
CA THR A 30 -6.48 -12.12 -6.40
C THR A 30 -6.28 -11.15 -7.55
N CYS A 31 -5.03 -10.86 -7.88
CA CYS A 31 -4.70 -9.99 -9.01
C CYS A 31 -5.12 -10.66 -10.32
N LYS A 32 -6.00 -10.02 -11.09
CA LYS A 32 -6.46 -10.56 -12.39
C LYS A 32 -5.38 -10.58 -13.47
N SER A 33 -4.33 -9.77 -13.31
CA SER A 33 -3.20 -9.70 -14.25
C SER A 33 -2.20 -10.86 -14.05
N CYS A 34 -1.62 -11.01 -12.85
CA CYS A 34 -0.60 -12.04 -12.57
C CYS A 34 -1.08 -13.27 -11.79
N GLY A 35 -2.35 -13.31 -11.36
CA GLY A 35 -2.93 -14.43 -10.61
C GLY A 35 -2.55 -14.51 -9.13
N VAL A 36 -1.74 -13.58 -8.62
CA VAL A 36 -1.25 -13.62 -7.23
C VAL A 36 -2.33 -13.15 -6.25
N SER A 37 -2.60 -13.97 -5.25
CA SER A 37 -3.45 -13.64 -4.11
C SER A 37 -2.70 -12.84 -3.07
N GLN A 38 -3.29 -11.75 -2.61
CA GLN A 38 -2.69 -10.79 -1.71
C GLN A 38 -3.65 -10.45 -0.57
N VAL A 39 -3.09 -10.19 0.61
CA VAL A 39 -3.80 -9.71 1.79
C VAL A 39 -3.16 -8.41 2.21
N LEU A 40 -3.99 -7.40 2.44
CA LEU A 40 -3.55 -6.06 2.83
C LEU A 40 -4.29 -5.62 4.08
N GLN A 41 -3.54 -5.01 5.00
CA GLN A 41 -4.03 -4.41 6.21
C GLN A 41 -3.58 -2.95 6.25
N LEU A 42 -4.53 -2.01 6.29
CA LEU A 42 -4.25 -0.57 6.27
C LEU A 42 -4.94 0.10 7.43
N SER A 43 -4.21 0.92 8.18
CA SER A 43 -4.85 1.87 9.08
C SER A 43 -5.52 2.97 8.26
N VAL A 44 -6.82 3.16 8.47
CA VAL A 44 -7.61 4.23 7.85
C VAL A 44 -7.88 5.25 8.94
N SER A 45 -7.37 6.47 8.74
CA SER A 45 -7.69 7.57 9.65
C SER A 45 -9.19 7.88 9.59
N SER A 46 -9.76 8.33 10.70
CA SER A 46 -11.20 8.61 10.84
C SER A 46 -11.69 9.71 9.88
N ASP A 47 -10.80 10.53 9.36
CA ASP A 47 -11.06 11.53 8.31
C ASP A 47 -11.09 10.91 6.87
N GLY A 48 -10.98 9.59 6.75
CA GLY A 48 -10.97 8.87 5.48
C GLY A 48 -9.70 9.06 4.67
N ARG A 49 -8.69 9.74 5.21
CA ARG A 49 -7.40 9.99 4.54
C ARG A 49 -6.40 8.93 4.99
N ALA A 50 -6.05 8.04 4.06
CA ALA A 50 -4.90 7.16 4.22
C ALA A 50 -3.74 7.66 3.35
N ASN A 51 -2.51 7.43 3.79
CA ASN A 51 -1.32 7.77 3.00
C ASN A 51 -1.27 6.90 1.74
N LEU A 52 -1.76 7.42 0.60
CA LEU A 52 -1.84 6.68 -0.68
C LEU A 52 -0.51 6.04 -1.09
N ARG A 53 0.63 6.67 -0.76
CA ARG A 53 1.96 6.09 -0.99
C ARG A 53 2.19 4.76 -0.25
N LYS A 54 1.70 4.62 0.98
CA LYS A 54 1.77 3.37 1.76
C LYS A 54 0.85 2.28 1.20
N ILE A 55 -0.23 2.70 0.56
CA ILE A 55 -1.27 1.82 0.02
C ILE A 55 -0.86 1.26 -1.35
N VAL A 56 -0.25 2.08 -2.20
CA VAL A 56 0.15 1.70 -3.56
C VAL A 56 1.49 0.96 -3.57
N GLY A 57 2.47 1.39 -2.78
CA GLY A 57 3.80 0.75 -2.72
C GLY A 57 3.90 -0.47 -1.81
N GLY A 58 2.76 -0.91 -1.24
CA GLY A 58 2.60 -1.97 -0.24
C GLY A 58 3.81 -2.27 0.63
N MET A 59 3.79 -1.75 1.86
CA MET A 59 4.66 -2.23 2.95
C MET A 59 6.13 -2.53 2.58
N SER A 60 6.74 -1.74 1.70
CA SER A 60 8.19 -1.71 1.58
C SER A 60 8.60 -0.26 1.43
N PHE A 61 8.80 0.39 2.58
CA PHE A 61 9.92 1.33 2.63
C PHE A 61 11.13 0.47 2.99
N CYS A 62 11.87 0.00 1.99
CA CYS A 62 13.30 0.21 2.14
C CYS A 62 13.46 1.72 2.21
N GLU A 63 13.83 2.22 3.38
CA GLU A 63 14.42 3.55 3.49
C GLU A 63 15.52 3.60 2.44
N GLU A 64 15.31 4.36 1.39
CA GLU A 64 16.39 4.76 0.51
C GLU A 64 17.29 5.60 1.41
N THR A 65 18.31 4.95 1.96
CA THR A 65 19.40 5.59 2.65
C THR A 65 19.97 6.51 1.59
N VAL A 66 19.57 7.78 1.65
CA VAL A 66 20.21 8.84 0.89
C VAL A 66 21.63 8.87 1.45
N ALA A 67 22.52 8.11 0.84
CA ALA A 67 23.93 8.16 1.08
C ALA A 67 24.33 9.60 0.75
N SER A 68 24.39 10.42 1.80
CA SER A 68 24.98 11.74 1.76
C SER A 68 26.48 11.54 1.58
N SER A 69 26.88 11.18 0.35
CA SER A 69 28.27 11.22 -0.08
C SER A 69 28.62 12.70 -0.20
N LYS A 70 29.09 13.27 0.91
CA LYS A 70 29.81 14.54 0.92
C LYS A 70 31.11 14.32 0.15
N ASP A 71 31.04 14.45 -1.17
CA ASP A 71 32.20 14.69 -2.01
C ASP A 71 32.60 16.16 -1.77
N LYS A 72 33.55 16.35 -0.84
CA LYS A 72 34.14 17.65 -0.53
C LYS A 72 35.54 17.67 -1.12
N ARG A 73 35.60 18.18 -2.34
CA ARG A 73 36.82 18.60 -3.04
C ARG A 73 37.51 19.76 -2.31
#